data_AF-A0A0F2LRB0-F1
#
_entry.id   AF-A0A0F2LRB0-F1
#
_cell.length_a   1.000
_cell.length_b   1.000
_cell.length_c   1.000
_cell.angle_alpha   90.00
_cell.angle_beta   90.00
_cell.angle_gamma   90.00
#
_symmetry.space_group_name_H-M   'P 1'
#
loop_
_entity.id
_entity.type
_entity.pdbx_description
1 polymer ?
#
loop_
_entity_poly.entity_id
_entity_poly.type
_entity_poly.pdbx_seq_one_letter_code
_entity_poly.pdbx_strand_id
1 'polypeptide(L)'
;MSYYDLVAWISENSQLVNCRIDNVYSTVIPNVFVFKLHCPQGIKELIIEPGRRIHFTKYEREKTLDTKARILREYVRDASIRSISIVNDERILRIDLSNGNSIYVELLPRGLLVVADQQNRVLFSTEYREFKDRTIRPGHQYSEPPKPTMDVKEIEKNLQKGNLSRVLGAPQDIISYLGIQVNSLSELEEAKRKLKEFEEQLKNGRVTPCYSENNVLPIRFENCVEAKSFNDALDEYFTKLEKVEAVKRKSEKVEEEKKRLESSINQLLSTIEEYKKEEEKLRTIGKLIMSNYQLVEDEIKRNAKRFTLKLDGYEVELDPKLSAMKNASKYFDEAKEYSQKAKRAEETLEELKKKLQSLSAEIEEKSRESAISFRKKEWYEKYRWSFTRHGYLVIAGKDQDQNESIVRKLLGERDIFLHADVQGAAATVIKDPEGIQEEDIRDAAVIAACYSKAWKVGLGSVDVFWVYGSQVSKSPPAGEYLPKGSFMIYGKKNFVNNVKLELAIGVCKGENEVRVEAGPVDAISEKCDAYAVIVPGGTDPSKVAEKIARDFSKKLELPTKVIANEIAKLMPGRSEIKKVEVKSVASTNNNNPISH
;
A
#
# COMPACT_ATOMS: atom_id res chain seq x y z
N MET A 1 -0.55 -3.13 19.45
CA MET A 1 -0.94 -2.09 20.42
C MET A 1 -1.02 -2.68 21.81
N SER A 2 -0.45 -1.98 22.80
CA SER A 2 -0.53 -2.25 24.24
C SER A 2 -1.82 -1.71 24.86
N TYR A 3 -2.05 -1.96 26.16
CA TYR A 3 -3.14 -1.30 26.92
C TYR A 3 -2.97 0.23 26.91
N TYR A 4 -1.75 0.72 27.18
CA TYR A 4 -1.44 2.15 27.18
C TYR A 4 -1.64 2.79 25.80
N ASP A 5 -1.35 2.07 24.71
CA ASP A 5 -1.63 2.53 23.35
C ASP A 5 -3.13 2.72 23.15
N LEU A 6 -3.98 1.83 23.68
CA LEU A 6 -5.43 2.00 23.61
C LEU A 6 -5.92 3.19 24.43
N VAL A 7 -5.37 3.41 25.63
CA VAL A 7 -5.71 4.57 26.47
C VAL A 7 -5.37 5.87 25.73
N ALA A 8 -4.15 5.97 25.19
CA ALA A 8 -3.71 7.10 24.39
C ALA A 8 -4.58 7.31 23.15
N TRP A 9 -4.89 6.23 22.43
CA TRP A 9 -5.71 6.28 21.23
C TRP A 9 -7.15 6.73 21.53
N ILE A 10 -7.79 6.22 22.59
CA ILE A 10 -9.15 6.65 22.97
C ILE A 10 -9.17 8.12 23.34
N SER A 11 -8.18 8.58 24.11
CA SER A 11 -8.02 9.99 24.51
C SER A 11 -7.97 10.92 23.29
N GLU A 12 -7.14 10.59 22.30
CA GLU A 12 -7.04 11.33 21.03
C GLU A 12 -8.30 11.22 20.16
N ASN A 13 -9.11 10.18 20.35
CA ASN A 13 -10.25 9.85 19.51
C ASN A 13 -11.61 9.97 20.19
N SER A 14 -11.73 10.80 21.23
CA SER A 14 -12.99 11.06 21.93
C SER A 14 -14.13 11.55 21.01
N GLN A 15 -13.79 12.26 19.93
CA GLN A 15 -14.73 12.71 18.89
C GLN A 15 -15.38 11.59 18.06
N LEU A 16 -14.98 10.33 18.26
CA LEU A 16 -15.50 9.18 17.52
C LEU A 16 -16.94 8.84 17.95
N VAL A 17 -17.34 9.29 19.15
CA VAL A 17 -18.74 9.33 19.58
C VAL A 17 -19.54 10.23 18.64
N ASN A 18 -20.72 9.78 18.23
CA ASN A 18 -21.60 10.38 17.22
C ASN A 18 -21.17 10.21 15.76
N CYS A 19 -20.04 9.54 15.47
CA CYS A 19 -19.76 9.11 14.11
C CYS A 19 -20.71 7.99 13.69
N ARG A 20 -21.27 8.09 12.47
CA ARG A 20 -22.11 7.06 11.86
C ARG A 20 -21.26 6.13 11.01
N ILE A 21 -21.46 4.82 11.12
CA ILE A 21 -20.79 3.84 10.27
C ILE A 21 -21.48 3.82 8.91
N ASP A 22 -20.87 4.48 7.92
CA ASP A 22 -21.40 4.58 6.56
C ASP A 22 -21.22 3.24 5.81
N ASN A 23 -20.02 2.66 5.92
CA ASN A 23 -19.72 1.40 5.24
C ASN A 23 -18.54 0.65 5.87
N VAL A 24 -18.43 -0.64 5.60
CA VAL A 24 -17.31 -1.49 6.07
C VAL A 24 -16.75 -2.30 4.90
N TYR A 25 -15.44 -2.25 4.70
CA TYR A 25 -14.73 -2.96 3.63
C TYR A 25 -13.66 -3.88 4.21
N SER A 26 -13.29 -4.92 3.47
CA SER A 26 -12.04 -5.67 3.68
C SER A 26 -10.92 -5.04 2.84
N THR A 27 -9.67 -5.45 3.06
CA THR A 27 -8.55 -5.10 2.17
C THR A 27 -8.00 -6.35 1.47
N VAL A 28 -6.94 -6.20 0.68
CA VAL A 28 -6.16 -7.32 0.14
C VAL A 28 -5.39 -8.10 1.22
N ILE A 29 -5.18 -7.48 2.39
CA ILE A 29 -4.58 -8.12 3.55
C ILE A 29 -5.71 -8.75 4.38
N PRO A 30 -5.66 -10.07 4.65
CA PRO A 30 -6.70 -10.75 5.40
C PRO A 30 -6.90 -10.16 6.80
N ASN A 31 -8.15 -10.18 7.28
CA ASN A 31 -8.52 -9.70 8.61
C ASN A 31 -8.21 -8.20 8.87
N VAL A 32 -7.92 -7.40 7.84
CA VAL A 32 -7.87 -5.93 7.94
C VAL A 32 -9.18 -5.36 7.40
N PHE A 33 -9.89 -4.62 8.25
CA PHE A 33 -11.18 -3.99 7.92
C PHE A 33 -11.06 -2.47 7.89
N VAL A 34 -11.72 -1.85 6.91
CA VAL A 34 -11.84 -0.39 6.78
C VAL A 34 -13.27 0.03 7.07
N PHE A 35 -13.47 0.69 8.21
CA PHE A 35 -14.74 1.30 8.59
C PHE A 35 -14.75 2.74 8.08
N LYS A 36 -15.59 3.01 7.07
CA LYS A 36 -15.85 4.36 6.60
C LYS A 36 -16.87 4.99 7.54
N LEU A 37 -16.44 6.02 8.26
CA LEU A 37 -17.23 6.73 9.25
C LEU A 37 -17.62 8.12 8.73
N HIS A 38 -18.88 8.49 8.91
CA HIS A 38 -19.36 9.84 8.70
C HIS A 38 -19.44 10.56 10.06
N CYS A 39 -18.45 11.39 10.35
CA CYS A 39 -18.33 12.14 11.59
C CYS A 39 -18.75 13.62 11.37
N PRO A 40 -19.03 14.39 12.43
CA PRO A 40 -19.33 15.82 12.32
C PRO A 40 -18.26 16.63 11.58
N GLN A 41 -16.98 16.25 11.75
CA GLN A 41 -15.82 16.89 11.12
C GLN A 41 -15.59 16.42 9.66
N GLY A 42 -16.37 15.44 9.19
CA GLY A 42 -16.28 14.88 7.85
C GLY A 42 -16.11 13.35 7.84
N ILE A 43 -15.84 12.82 6.65
CA ILE A 43 -15.64 11.39 6.46
C ILE A 43 -14.22 11.01 6.93
N LYS A 44 -14.13 9.96 7.74
CA LYS A 44 -12.87 9.36 8.20
C LYS A 44 -12.87 7.87 7.93
N GLU A 45 -11.69 7.27 7.80
CA GLU A 45 -11.54 5.82 7.61
C GLU A 45 -10.79 5.23 8.79
N LEU A 46 -11.46 4.33 9.52
CA LEU A 46 -10.94 3.64 10.68
C LEU A 46 -10.49 2.24 10.27
N ILE A 47 -9.22 1.95 10.47
CA ILE A 47 -8.62 0.63 10.24
C ILE A 47 -8.76 -0.20 11.51
N ILE A 48 -9.29 -1.41 11.37
CA ILE A 48 -9.38 -2.40 12.44
C ILE A 48 -8.71 -3.69 11.95
N GLU A 49 -7.64 -4.09 12.62
CA GLU A 49 -6.98 -5.38 12.41
C GLU A 49 -6.94 -6.13 13.75
N PRO A 50 -7.84 -7.11 13.95
CA PRO A 50 -7.90 -7.87 15.19
C PRO A 50 -6.56 -8.47 15.56
N GLY A 51 -6.23 -8.37 16.83
CA GLY A 51 -4.97 -8.81 17.41
C GLY A 51 -3.77 -7.91 17.18
N ARG A 52 -3.89 -6.81 16.44
CA ARG A 52 -2.75 -5.94 16.12
C ARG A 52 -3.00 -4.46 16.41
N ARG A 53 -4.04 -3.86 15.81
CA ARG A 53 -4.23 -2.40 15.86
C ARG A 53 -5.65 -1.92 15.58
N ILE A 54 -5.88 -0.66 15.98
CA ILE A 54 -6.98 0.19 15.56
C ILE A 54 -6.45 1.62 15.38
N HIS A 55 -6.71 2.28 14.25
CA HIS A 55 -6.32 3.68 14.03
C HIS A 55 -7.06 4.30 12.83
N PHE A 56 -7.17 5.63 12.81
CA PHE A 56 -7.59 6.33 11.60
C PHE A 56 -6.46 6.41 10.61
N THR A 57 -6.80 6.30 9.33
CA THR A 57 -5.82 6.37 8.26
C THR A 57 -6.03 7.55 7.31
N LYS A 58 -4.92 8.09 6.81
CA LYS A 58 -4.85 9.05 5.70
C LYS A 58 -4.37 8.39 4.39
N TYR A 59 -4.05 7.09 4.40
CA TYR A 59 -3.60 6.35 3.23
C TYR A 59 -4.75 5.71 2.46
N GLU A 60 -4.71 5.77 1.13
CA GLU A 60 -5.59 4.95 0.29
C GLU A 60 -5.20 3.48 0.39
N ARG A 61 -6.20 2.60 0.38
CA ARG A 61 -6.04 1.15 0.29
C ARG A 61 -6.97 0.60 -0.76
N GLU A 62 -6.54 -0.50 -1.39
CA GLU A 62 -7.40 -1.31 -2.22
C GLU A 62 -8.49 -1.96 -1.35
N LYS A 63 -9.72 -1.48 -1.50
CA LYS A 63 -10.89 -1.95 -0.76
C LYS A 63 -11.57 -3.08 -1.51
N THR A 64 -11.83 -4.16 -0.81
CA THR A 64 -12.57 -5.31 -1.29
C THR A 64 -13.84 -5.50 -0.44
N LEU A 65 -14.68 -6.43 -0.86
CA LEU A 65 -15.84 -6.84 -0.07
C LEU A 65 -15.87 -8.37 -0.02
N ASP A 66 -15.13 -8.92 0.94
CA ASP A 66 -15.18 -10.35 1.23
C ASP A 66 -16.46 -10.74 2.02
N THR A 67 -16.66 -12.04 2.21
CA THR A 67 -17.81 -12.57 2.94
C THR A 67 -17.89 -12.05 4.37
N LYS A 68 -16.75 -11.90 5.06
CA LYS A 68 -16.71 -11.44 6.46
C LYS A 68 -17.14 -9.98 6.56
N ALA A 69 -16.59 -9.12 5.70
CA ALA A 69 -16.92 -7.70 5.63
C ALA A 69 -18.40 -7.51 5.23
N ARG A 70 -18.94 -8.34 4.34
CA ARG A 70 -20.37 -8.30 3.98
C ARG A 70 -21.27 -8.57 5.19
N ILE A 71 -21.02 -9.65 5.92
CA ILE A 71 -21.82 -10.01 7.11
C ILE A 71 -21.65 -8.97 8.22
N LEU A 72 -20.40 -8.56 8.50
CA LEU A 72 -20.11 -7.52 9.47
C LEU A 72 -20.90 -6.23 9.17
N ARG A 73 -20.91 -5.81 7.90
CA ARG A 73 -21.63 -4.63 7.42
C ARG A 73 -23.13 -4.71 7.70
N GLU A 74 -23.77 -5.88 7.57
CA GLU A 74 -25.20 -6.05 7.85
C GLU A 74 -25.57 -5.70 9.30
N TYR A 75 -24.66 -5.91 10.26
CA TYR A 75 -24.94 -5.66 11.68
C TYR A 75 -24.56 -4.26 12.19
N VAL A 76 -23.71 -3.54 11.46
CA VAL A 76 -23.12 -2.28 11.94
C VAL A 76 -23.41 -1.07 11.06
N ARG A 77 -23.80 -1.26 9.78
CA ARG A 77 -24.04 -0.14 8.85
C ARG A 77 -25.18 0.74 9.35
N ASP A 78 -25.05 2.02 9.07
CA ASP A 78 -26.00 3.09 9.40
C ASP A 78 -26.17 3.35 10.92
N ALA A 79 -25.54 2.53 11.78
CA ALA A 79 -25.51 2.75 13.21
C ALA A 79 -24.48 3.83 13.60
N SER A 80 -24.81 4.62 14.62
CA SER A 80 -23.93 5.64 15.20
C SER A 80 -23.25 5.11 16.45
N ILE A 81 -22.00 5.52 16.66
CA ILE A 81 -21.20 5.12 17.82
C ILE A 81 -21.64 5.93 19.03
N ARG A 82 -22.05 5.23 20.10
CA ARG A 82 -22.53 5.82 21.36
C ARG A 82 -21.43 5.95 22.40
N SER A 83 -20.62 4.92 22.56
CA SER A 83 -19.55 4.88 23.56
C SER A 83 -18.42 3.98 23.08
N ILE A 84 -17.23 4.26 23.62
CA ILE A 84 -16.02 3.49 23.39
C ILE A 84 -15.37 3.31 24.76
N SER A 85 -15.04 2.07 25.12
CA SER A 85 -14.42 1.75 26.40
C SER A 85 -13.43 0.61 26.25
N ILE A 86 -12.38 0.63 27.07
CA ILE A 86 -11.51 -0.53 27.25
C ILE A 86 -12.19 -1.47 28.22
N VAL A 87 -12.22 -2.76 27.88
CA VAL A 87 -12.84 -3.77 28.73
C VAL A 87 -11.80 -4.30 29.70
N ASN A 88 -12.10 -4.19 31.00
CA ASN A 88 -11.36 -4.85 32.08
C ASN A 88 -9.85 -4.55 32.12
N ASP A 89 -9.43 -3.35 31.70
CA ASP A 89 -8.01 -2.93 31.59
C ASP A 89 -7.15 -3.87 30.73
N GLU A 90 -7.80 -4.59 29.82
CA GLU A 90 -7.15 -5.50 28.87
C GLU A 90 -7.10 -4.88 27.48
N ARG A 91 -6.40 -5.54 26.55
CA ARG A 91 -6.32 -5.09 25.15
C ARG A 91 -7.59 -5.43 24.35
N ILE A 92 -8.76 -5.05 24.87
CA ILE A 92 -10.07 -5.31 24.29
C ILE A 92 -10.85 -4.01 24.26
N LEU A 93 -11.19 -3.55 23.05
CA LEU A 93 -12.00 -2.36 22.87
C LEU A 93 -13.46 -2.75 22.66
N ARG A 94 -14.37 -2.12 23.40
CA ARG A 94 -15.81 -2.22 23.20
C ARG A 94 -16.34 -0.91 22.61
N ILE A 95 -17.10 -1.01 21.51
CA ILE A 95 -17.77 0.11 20.84
C ILE A 95 -19.27 -0.17 20.84
N ASP A 96 -20.06 0.62 21.56
CA ASP A 96 -21.51 0.46 21.58
C ASP A 96 -22.17 1.29 20.48
N LEU A 97 -23.15 0.69 19.81
CA LEU A 97 -23.81 1.28 18.65
C LEU A 97 -25.25 1.70 18.95
N SER A 98 -25.79 2.60 18.13
CA SER A 98 -27.13 3.16 18.29
C SER A 98 -28.26 2.16 18.05
N ASN A 99 -27.99 1.08 17.32
CA ASN A 99 -28.92 -0.04 17.12
C ASN A 99 -28.93 -1.04 18.31
N GLY A 100 -28.11 -0.79 19.33
CA GLY A 100 -27.97 -1.63 20.53
C GLY A 100 -26.98 -2.78 20.39
N ASN A 101 -26.33 -2.94 19.23
CA ASN A 101 -25.23 -3.89 19.09
C ASN A 101 -23.95 -3.33 19.71
N SER A 102 -23.04 -4.21 20.11
CA SER A 102 -21.70 -3.85 20.57
C SER A 102 -20.65 -4.53 19.68
N ILE A 103 -19.62 -3.78 19.31
CA ILE A 103 -18.43 -4.30 18.61
C ILE A 103 -17.33 -4.51 19.64
N TYR A 104 -16.76 -5.71 19.71
CA TYR A 104 -15.58 -6.03 20.48
C TYR A 104 -14.39 -6.21 19.54
N VAL A 105 -13.30 -5.49 19.79
CA VAL A 105 -12.03 -5.61 19.08
C VAL A 105 -10.97 -6.12 20.04
N GLU A 106 -10.63 -7.39 19.95
CA GLU A 106 -9.55 -7.97 20.75
C GLU A 106 -8.21 -7.71 20.06
N LEU A 107 -7.35 -6.90 20.67
CA LEU A 107 -5.98 -6.57 20.23
C LEU A 107 -4.93 -7.43 20.93
N LEU A 108 -5.33 -8.64 21.32
CA LEU A 108 -4.48 -9.70 21.88
C LEU A 108 -3.95 -10.60 20.76
N PRO A 109 -2.84 -11.32 20.93
CA PRO A 109 -2.45 -12.35 19.97
C PRO A 109 -3.64 -13.24 19.68
N ARG A 110 -3.91 -13.52 18.40
CA ARG A 110 -5.05 -14.34 17.99
C ARG A 110 -6.43 -13.71 18.31
N GLY A 111 -6.51 -12.41 18.58
CA GLY A 111 -7.74 -11.69 18.88
C GLY A 111 -8.73 -11.66 17.72
N LEU A 112 -10.00 -11.44 18.05
CA LEU A 112 -11.13 -11.45 17.13
C LEU A 112 -11.82 -10.08 17.09
N LEU A 113 -12.48 -9.80 15.98
CA LEU A 113 -13.51 -8.77 15.89
C LEU A 113 -14.87 -9.46 15.99
N VAL A 114 -15.64 -9.08 17.00
CA VAL A 114 -16.93 -9.68 17.33
C VAL A 114 -18.01 -8.60 17.34
N VAL A 115 -19.18 -8.90 16.81
CA VAL A 115 -20.39 -8.09 17.02
C VAL A 115 -21.35 -8.90 17.88
N ALA A 116 -21.88 -8.29 18.93
CA ALA A 116 -22.87 -8.90 19.82
C ALA A 116 -24.16 -8.08 19.89
N ASP A 117 -25.28 -8.75 20.19
CA ASP A 117 -26.58 -8.13 20.44
C ASP A 117 -26.66 -7.49 21.84
N GLN A 118 -27.82 -6.92 22.16
CA GLN A 118 -28.09 -6.28 23.47
C GLN A 118 -28.03 -7.26 24.65
N GLN A 119 -28.21 -8.56 24.40
CA GLN A 119 -28.07 -9.63 25.40
C GLN A 119 -26.64 -10.20 25.43
N ASN A 120 -25.70 -9.53 24.77
CA ASN A 120 -24.31 -9.93 24.64
C ASN A 120 -24.14 -11.30 23.96
N ARG A 121 -25.05 -11.67 23.05
CA ARG A 121 -24.89 -12.86 22.19
C ARG A 121 -24.21 -12.49 20.88
N VAL A 122 -23.23 -13.28 20.49
CA VAL A 122 -22.45 -13.10 19.27
C VAL A 122 -23.37 -13.18 18.05
N LEU A 123 -23.41 -12.10 17.27
CA LEU A 123 -24.04 -12.02 15.95
C LEU A 123 -23.02 -12.35 14.84
N PHE A 124 -21.79 -11.88 15.02
CA PHE A 124 -20.70 -12.06 14.08
C PHE A 124 -19.38 -12.23 14.81
N SER A 125 -18.47 -13.04 14.26
CA SER A 125 -17.07 -13.05 14.63
C SER A 125 -16.21 -13.28 13.40
N THR A 126 -15.02 -12.68 13.36
CA THR A 126 -14.05 -12.87 12.27
C THR A 126 -13.63 -14.31 12.10
N GLU A 127 -13.62 -15.10 13.18
CA GLU A 127 -13.33 -16.53 13.15
C GLU A 127 -14.11 -17.25 14.24
N TYR A 128 -14.48 -18.50 13.98
CA TYR A 128 -15.10 -19.35 14.99
C TYR A 128 -13.99 -20.01 15.78
N ARG A 129 -14.04 -19.87 17.11
CA ARG A 129 -12.98 -20.40 17.96
C ARG A 129 -13.54 -21.00 19.24
N GLU A 130 -13.15 -22.23 19.47
CA GLU A 130 -13.28 -22.91 20.75
C GLU A 130 -11.92 -22.85 21.44
N PHE A 131 -11.85 -22.04 22.49
CA PHE A 131 -10.72 -21.99 23.41
C PHE A 131 -11.00 -22.94 24.57
N LYS A 132 -9.97 -23.23 25.36
CA LYS A 132 -10.12 -24.05 26.58
C LYS A 132 -11.19 -23.49 27.52
N ASP A 133 -11.24 -22.17 27.68
CA ASP A 133 -12.06 -21.51 28.70
C ASP A 133 -13.28 -20.76 28.11
N ARG A 134 -13.40 -20.65 26.77
CA ARG A 134 -14.50 -19.91 26.12
C ARG A 134 -14.76 -20.37 24.69
N THR A 135 -15.98 -20.17 24.21
CA THR A 135 -16.36 -20.40 22.81
C THR A 135 -16.89 -19.12 22.19
N ILE A 136 -16.33 -18.73 21.04
CA ILE A 136 -16.78 -17.58 20.25
C ILE A 136 -17.36 -18.08 18.93
N ARG A 137 -18.69 -18.10 18.83
CA ARG A 137 -19.44 -18.41 17.60
C ARG A 137 -20.83 -17.77 17.63
N PRO A 138 -21.47 -17.52 16.49
CA PRO A 138 -22.81 -16.94 16.44
C PRO A 138 -23.84 -17.65 17.34
N GLY A 139 -24.72 -16.87 17.97
CA GLY A 139 -25.76 -17.31 18.91
C GLY A 139 -25.29 -17.59 20.33
N HIS A 140 -23.97 -17.63 20.59
CA HIS A 140 -23.42 -17.87 21.94
C HIS A 140 -23.18 -16.57 22.68
N GLN A 141 -23.20 -16.61 24.01
CA GLN A 141 -22.84 -15.45 24.81
C GLN A 141 -21.36 -15.11 24.61
N TYR A 142 -21.06 -13.84 24.33
CA TYR A 142 -19.69 -13.36 24.28
C TYR A 142 -19.08 -13.40 25.67
N SER A 143 -17.89 -13.98 25.77
CA SER A 143 -17.09 -13.99 26.98
C SER A 143 -15.66 -13.58 26.65
N GLU A 144 -15.08 -12.76 27.49
CA GLU A 144 -13.71 -12.28 27.37
C GLU A 144 -12.69 -13.41 27.60
N PRO A 145 -11.44 -13.26 27.13
CA PRO A 145 -10.36 -14.16 27.51
C PRO A 145 -10.14 -14.11 29.04
N PRO A 146 -9.77 -15.22 29.68
CA PRO A 146 -9.46 -15.22 31.10
C PRO A 146 -8.26 -14.31 31.38
N LYS A 147 -8.35 -13.49 32.43
CA LYS A 147 -7.22 -12.69 32.90
C LYS A 147 -6.12 -13.60 33.44
N PRO A 148 -4.87 -13.46 32.99
CA PRO A 148 -3.74 -14.16 33.59
C PRO A 148 -3.52 -13.63 35.01
N THR A 149 -3.89 -14.40 36.03
CA THR A 149 -3.51 -14.12 37.42
C THR A 149 -2.16 -14.76 37.72
N MET A 150 -1.23 -13.97 38.26
CA MET A 150 0.04 -14.48 38.81
C MET A 150 -0.06 -14.56 40.33
N ASP A 151 0.39 -15.68 40.90
CA ASP A 151 0.57 -15.78 42.35
C ASP A 151 1.86 -15.07 42.80
N VAL A 152 2.02 -14.87 44.11
CA VAL A 152 3.18 -14.16 44.68
C VAL A 152 4.49 -14.86 44.32
N LYS A 153 4.50 -16.20 44.27
CA LYS A 153 5.68 -17.00 43.93
C LYS A 153 6.09 -16.83 42.47
N GLU A 154 5.13 -16.73 41.56
CA GLU A 154 5.36 -16.44 40.15
C GLU A 154 5.86 -15.01 39.95
N ILE A 155 5.34 -14.05 40.71
CA ILE A 155 5.83 -12.66 40.68
C ILE A 155 7.31 -12.62 41.07
N GLU A 156 7.67 -13.20 42.23
CA GLU A 156 9.06 -13.26 42.70
C GLU A 156 9.98 -13.95 41.69
N LYS A 157 9.56 -15.08 41.12
CA LYS A 157 10.31 -15.80 40.08
C LYS A 157 10.51 -14.95 38.82
N ASN A 158 9.52 -14.16 38.41
CA ASN A 158 9.65 -13.29 37.24
C ASN A 158 10.52 -12.06 37.53
N LEU A 159 10.46 -11.50 38.74
CA LEU A 159 11.36 -10.44 39.19
C LEU A 159 12.82 -10.91 39.17
N GLN A 160 13.13 -12.10 39.70
CA GLN A 160 14.48 -12.68 39.64
C GLN A 160 15.00 -12.89 38.22
N LYS A 161 14.10 -13.15 37.26
CA LYS A 161 14.44 -13.31 35.84
C LYS A 161 14.49 -12.00 35.07
N GLY A 162 14.20 -10.86 35.70
CA GLY A 162 14.14 -9.55 35.04
C GLY A 162 12.94 -9.36 34.12
N ASN A 163 11.90 -10.19 34.22
CA ASN A 163 10.70 -10.14 33.37
C ASN A 163 9.69 -9.08 33.83
N LEU A 164 10.14 -7.83 34.00
CA LEU A 164 9.33 -6.73 34.52
C LEU A 164 8.08 -6.46 33.68
N SER A 165 8.19 -6.57 32.36
CA SER A 165 7.04 -6.41 31.44
C SER A 165 5.88 -7.34 31.78
N ARG A 166 6.18 -8.59 32.14
CA ARG A 166 5.15 -9.58 32.52
C ARG A 166 4.53 -9.26 33.88
N VAL A 167 5.35 -8.85 34.84
CA VAL A 167 4.91 -8.55 36.22
C VAL A 167 4.04 -7.29 36.26
N LEU A 168 4.43 -6.25 35.52
CA LEU A 168 3.77 -4.95 35.51
C LEU A 168 2.64 -4.84 34.48
N GLY A 169 2.56 -5.78 33.54
CA GLY A 169 1.57 -5.71 32.44
C GLY A 169 1.82 -4.56 31.46
N ALA A 170 3.03 -4.01 31.45
CA ALA A 170 3.43 -2.87 30.63
C ALA A 170 4.53 -3.26 29.63
N PRO A 171 4.56 -2.69 28.41
CA PRO A 171 5.69 -2.83 27.49
C PRO A 171 7.02 -2.40 28.11
N GLN A 172 8.10 -3.09 27.74
CA GLN A 172 9.44 -2.79 28.24
C GLN A 172 9.87 -1.34 27.95
N ASP A 173 9.51 -0.81 26.79
CA ASP A 173 9.82 0.57 26.41
C ASP A 173 9.17 1.59 27.36
N ILE A 174 7.95 1.33 27.83
CA ILE A 174 7.25 2.19 28.80
C ILE A 174 7.91 2.09 30.18
N ILE A 175 8.30 0.88 30.58
CA ILE A 175 9.02 0.65 31.85
C ILE A 175 10.35 1.42 31.84
N SER A 176 11.10 1.35 30.73
CA SER A 176 12.35 2.06 30.53
C SER A 176 12.16 3.58 30.48
N TYR A 177 11.14 4.07 29.76
CA TYR A 177 10.80 5.49 29.69
C TYR A 177 10.49 6.11 31.07
N LEU A 178 9.78 5.36 31.91
CA LEU A 178 9.44 5.80 33.27
C LEU A 178 10.59 5.58 34.28
N GLY A 179 11.73 5.04 33.85
CA GLY A 179 12.87 4.73 34.71
C GLY A 179 12.49 3.76 35.85
N ILE A 180 11.61 2.80 35.58
CA ILE A 180 11.15 1.84 36.58
C ILE A 180 12.18 0.71 36.72
N GLN A 181 12.65 0.50 37.95
CA GLN A 181 13.44 -0.65 38.37
C GLN A 181 12.74 -1.30 39.56
N VAL A 182 12.62 -2.63 39.57
CA VAL A 182 11.93 -3.37 40.63
C VAL A 182 12.73 -4.61 40.99
N ASN A 183 13.26 -4.63 42.21
CA ASN A 183 14.02 -5.72 42.83
C ASN A 183 13.33 -6.27 44.09
N SER A 184 12.29 -5.59 44.59
CA SER A 184 11.55 -5.94 45.81
C SER A 184 10.03 -5.77 45.67
N LEU A 185 9.26 -6.39 46.56
CA LEU A 185 7.79 -6.25 46.59
C LEU A 185 7.33 -4.82 46.92
N SER A 186 8.10 -4.07 47.72
CA SER A 186 7.81 -2.66 48.00
C SER A 186 8.05 -1.75 46.80
N GLU A 187 9.10 -2.00 46.00
CA GLU A 187 9.35 -1.28 44.74
C GLU A 187 8.27 -1.58 43.70
N LEU A 188 7.62 -2.75 43.78
CA LEU A 188 6.52 -3.12 42.88
C LEU A 188 5.29 -2.22 43.08
N GLU A 189 4.96 -1.86 44.32
CA GLU A 189 3.86 -0.93 44.59
C GLU A 189 4.15 0.47 44.05
N GLU A 190 5.39 0.95 44.21
CA GLU A 190 5.82 2.22 43.65
C GLU A 190 5.80 2.21 42.11
N ALA A 191 6.26 1.13 41.48
CA ALA A 191 6.21 0.97 40.03
C ALA A 191 4.77 1.00 39.50
N LYS A 192 3.83 0.33 40.19
CA LYS A 192 2.39 0.39 39.85
C LYS A 192 1.83 1.80 39.99
N ARG A 193 2.26 2.56 41.01
CA ARG A 193 1.87 3.97 41.17
C ARG A 193 2.35 4.83 39.99
N LYS A 194 3.63 4.70 39.60
CA LYS A 194 4.20 5.41 38.43
C LYS A 194 3.44 5.09 37.13
N LEU A 195 3.09 3.82 36.92
CA LEU A 195 2.30 3.40 35.76
C LEU A 195 0.88 3.98 35.77
N LYS A 196 0.24 4.07 36.94
CA LYS A 196 -1.07 4.69 37.08
C LYS A 196 -1.02 6.19 36.82
N GLU A 197 0.00 6.88 37.31
CA GLU A 197 0.22 8.31 37.01
C GLU A 197 0.43 8.53 35.51
N PHE A 198 1.22 7.67 34.86
CA PHE A 198 1.42 7.69 33.42
C PHE A 198 0.11 7.44 32.65
N GLU A 199 -0.71 6.48 33.08
CA GLU A 199 -2.02 6.23 32.49
C GLU A 199 -2.92 7.48 32.55
N GLU A 200 -2.95 8.18 33.68
CA GLU A 200 -3.69 9.43 33.83
C GLU A 200 -3.14 10.54 32.92
N GLN A 201 -1.83 10.60 32.67
CA GLN A 201 -1.26 11.52 31.68
C GLN A 201 -1.80 11.24 30.27
N LEU A 202 -1.85 9.96 29.87
CA LEU A 202 -2.39 9.54 28.57
C LEU A 202 -3.88 9.87 28.44
N LYS A 203 -4.68 9.61 29.48
CA LYS A 203 -6.11 9.97 29.51
C LYS A 203 -6.34 11.47 29.35
N ASN A 204 -5.41 12.29 29.84
CA ASN A 204 -5.43 13.75 29.68
C ASN A 204 -4.83 14.24 28.34
N GLY A 205 -4.50 13.34 27.42
CA GLY A 205 -4.02 13.65 26.07
C GLY A 205 -2.55 14.07 26.02
N ARG A 206 -1.78 13.86 27.09
CA ARG A 206 -0.34 14.16 27.11
C ARG A 206 0.43 13.02 26.48
N VAL A 207 0.62 13.11 25.17
CA VAL A 207 1.35 12.13 24.36
C VAL A 207 2.47 12.79 23.57
N THR A 208 3.54 12.04 23.31
CA THR A 208 4.62 12.41 22.38
C THR A 208 4.78 11.27 21.37
N PRO A 209 3.80 11.10 20.46
CA PRO A 209 3.69 9.91 19.65
C PRO A 209 4.89 9.76 18.71
N CYS A 210 5.48 8.58 18.70
CA CYS A 210 6.73 8.31 18.02
C CYS A 210 6.69 6.94 17.36
N TYR A 211 7.35 6.79 16.21
CA TYR A 211 7.46 5.53 15.49
C TYR A 211 8.85 5.31 14.92
N SER A 212 9.22 4.04 14.71
CA SER A 212 10.46 3.62 14.04
C SER A 212 10.14 2.49 13.06
N GLU A 213 11.15 1.83 12.50
CA GLU A 213 10.91 0.65 11.66
C GLU A 213 10.30 -0.53 12.42
N ASN A 214 10.57 -0.62 13.73
CA ASN A 214 10.25 -1.80 14.53
C ASN A 214 9.18 -1.54 15.59
N ASN A 215 8.98 -0.29 16.01
CA ASN A 215 8.10 0.02 17.13
C ASN A 215 7.27 1.30 16.89
N VAL A 216 6.15 1.41 17.59
CA VAL A 216 5.30 2.60 17.62
C VAL A 216 4.70 2.73 19.01
N LEU A 217 4.85 3.91 19.62
CA LEU A 217 4.43 4.17 20.99
C LEU A 217 3.82 5.58 21.11
N PRO A 218 2.92 5.82 22.08
CA PRO A 218 2.37 7.15 22.35
C PRO A 218 3.38 8.08 23.08
N ILE A 219 4.63 7.65 23.21
CA ILE A 219 5.74 8.34 23.85
C ILE A 219 7.00 8.29 22.99
N ARG A 220 7.90 9.24 23.22
CA ARG A 220 9.23 9.26 22.60
C ARG A 220 10.11 8.12 23.13
N PHE A 221 10.83 7.49 22.21
CA PHE A 221 11.85 6.47 22.51
C PHE A 221 13.08 6.67 21.61
N GLU A 222 14.13 5.87 21.80
CA GLU A 222 15.40 6.03 21.09
C GLU A 222 15.23 5.78 19.57
N ASN A 223 15.86 6.62 18.74
CA ASN A 223 15.83 6.54 17.27
C ASN A 223 14.41 6.56 16.63
N CYS A 224 13.42 7.16 17.30
CA CYS A 224 12.08 7.35 16.75
C CYS A 224 11.95 8.65 15.95
N VAL A 225 11.01 8.64 15.00
CA VAL A 225 10.49 9.80 14.30
C VAL A 225 9.22 10.26 15.02
N GLU A 226 9.20 11.52 15.45
CA GLU A 226 8.05 12.11 16.13
C GLU A 226 6.93 12.42 15.13
N ALA A 227 5.69 12.05 15.48
CA ALA A 227 4.51 12.26 14.67
C ALA A 227 3.63 13.37 15.25
N LYS A 228 2.77 13.95 14.41
CA LYS A 228 1.82 15.00 14.83
C LYS A 228 0.72 14.47 15.75
N SER A 229 0.37 13.19 15.62
CA SER A 229 -0.68 12.51 16.36
C SER A 229 -0.35 11.03 16.51
N PHE A 230 -0.96 10.34 17.47
CA PHE A 230 -0.75 8.91 17.62
C PHE A 230 -1.40 8.12 16.48
N ASN A 231 -2.51 8.60 15.92
CA ASN A 231 -3.03 8.06 14.66
C ASN A 231 -1.99 8.16 13.54
N ASP A 232 -1.29 9.29 13.38
CA ASP A 232 -0.24 9.44 12.38
C ASP A 232 0.90 8.45 12.62
N ALA A 233 1.40 8.32 13.86
CA ALA A 233 2.47 7.37 14.19
C ALA A 233 2.08 5.92 13.86
N LEU A 234 0.86 5.52 14.24
CA LEU A 234 0.31 4.19 13.93
C LEU A 234 0.21 4.00 12.42
N ASP A 235 -0.37 4.97 11.70
CA ASP A 235 -0.63 4.86 10.26
C ASP A 235 0.68 4.80 9.44
N GLU A 236 1.71 5.59 9.78
CA GLU A 236 3.02 5.51 9.13
C GLU A 236 3.70 4.14 9.35
N TYR A 237 3.76 3.70 10.61
CA TYR A 237 4.36 2.40 10.97
C TYR A 237 3.66 1.24 10.25
N PHE A 238 2.34 1.20 10.36
CA PHE A 238 1.56 0.07 9.90
C PHE A 238 1.37 0.05 8.38
N THR A 239 1.26 1.20 7.73
CA THR A 239 1.19 1.26 6.25
C THR A 239 2.47 0.73 5.62
N LYS A 240 3.65 1.00 6.20
CA LYS A 240 4.92 0.43 5.71
C LYS A 240 4.91 -1.10 5.77
N LEU A 241 4.44 -1.68 6.88
CA LEU A 241 4.32 -3.14 7.03
C LEU A 241 3.30 -3.73 6.05
N GLU A 242 2.16 -3.06 5.85
CA GLU A 242 1.14 -3.48 4.89
C GLU A 242 1.64 -3.49 3.45
N LYS A 243 2.41 -2.47 3.05
CA LYS A 243 3.02 -2.41 1.71
C LYS A 243 3.88 -3.65 1.45
N VAL A 244 4.75 -4.01 2.40
CA VAL A 244 5.62 -5.19 2.30
C VAL A 244 4.80 -6.49 2.25
N GLU A 245 3.79 -6.63 3.11
CA GLU A 245 2.93 -7.80 3.12
C GLU A 245 2.11 -7.94 1.82
N ALA A 246 1.55 -6.85 1.31
CA ALA A 246 0.77 -6.84 0.08
C ALA A 246 1.62 -7.26 -1.13
N VAL A 247 2.85 -6.76 -1.25
CA VAL A 247 3.80 -7.18 -2.30
C VAL A 247 4.09 -8.67 -2.18
N LYS A 248 4.49 -9.13 -0.98
CA LYS A 248 4.80 -10.53 -0.73
C LYS A 248 3.65 -11.47 -1.11
N ARG A 249 2.40 -11.10 -0.80
CA ARG A 249 1.22 -11.91 -1.15
C ARG A 249 0.92 -11.91 -2.64
N LYS A 250 1.05 -10.76 -3.32
CA LYS A 250 0.85 -10.67 -4.78
C LYS A 250 1.93 -11.45 -5.54
N SER A 251 3.16 -11.49 -5.01
CA SER A 251 4.29 -12.19 -5.62
C SER A 251 4.50 -13.63 -5.12
N GLU A 252 3.81 -14.11 -4.09
CA GLU A 252 4.07 -15.40 -3.44
C GLU A 252 4.23 -16.58 -4.41
N LYS A 253 3.25 -16.76 -5.31
CA LYS A 253 3.29 -17.84 -6.32
C LYS A 253 4.47 -17.69 -7.29
N VAL A 254 4.80 -16.47 -7.67
CA VAL A 254 5.91 -16.15 -8.57
C VAL A 254 7.24 -16.39 -7.88
N GLU A 255 7.34 -16.04 -6.60
CA GLU A 255 8.51 -16.26 -5.76
C GLU A 255 8.75 -17.76 -5.51
N GLU A 256 7.69 -18.54 -5.31
CA GLU A 256 7.79 -20.00 -5.24
C GLU A 256 8.28 -20.61 -6.55
N GLU A 257 7.75 -20.16 -7.70
CA GLU A 257 8.22 -20.61 -9.01
C GLU A 257 9.67 -20.20 -9.26
N LYS A 258 10.05 -18.98 -8.88
CA LYS A 258 11.41 -18.47 -8.96
C LYS A 258 12.39 -19.35 -8.17
N LYS A 259 12.08 -19.66 -6.90
CA LYS A 259 12.91 -20.55 -6.06
C LYS A 259 13.06 -21.96 -6.67
N ARG A 260 11.99 -22.50 -7.26
CA ARG A 260 12.04 -23.80 -7.95
C ARG A 260 13.00 -23.73 -9.14
N LEU A 261 12.90 -22.68 -9.96
CA LEU A 261 13.80 -22.48 -11.10
C LEU A 261 15.25 -22.27 -10.67
N GLU A 262 15.50 -21.48 -9.63
CA GLU A 262 16.85 -21.29 -9.07
C GLU A 262 17.46 -22.64 -8.64
N SER A 263 16.67 -23.47 -7.96
CA SER A 263 17.12 -24.83 -7.60
C SER A 263 17.42 -25.70 -8.82
N SER A 264 16.58 -25.66 -9.85
CA SER A 264 16.81 -26.41 -11.10
C SER A 264 18.04 -25.91 -11.85
N ILE A 265 18.25 -24.59 -11.91
CA ILE A 265 19.43 -23.96 -12.52
C ILE A 265 20.70 -24.40 -11.80
N ASN A 266 20.70 -24.40 -10.46
CA ASN A 266 21.85 -24.83 -9.67
C ASN A 266 22.19 -26.31 -9.90
N GLN A 267 21.18 -27.19 -9.97
CA GLN A 267 21.39 -28.60 -10.34
C GLN A 267 21.96 -28.76 -11.76
N LEU A 268 21.44 -27.99 -12.71
CA LEU A 268 21.90 -28.06 -14.10
C LEU A 268 23.33 -27.54 -14.25
N LEU A 269 23.71 -26.50 -13.52
CA LEU A 269 25.10 -26.02 -13.46
C LEU A 269 26.07 -27.09 -12.94
N SER A 270 25.72 -27.78 -11.84
CA SER A 270 26.52 -28.91 -11.33
C SER A 270 26.65 -30.02 -12.38
N THR A 271 25.55 -30.35 -13.06
CA THR A 271 25.52 -31.40 -14.09
C THR A 271 26.39 -31.03 -15.30
N ILE A 272 26.37 -29.77 -15.73
CA ILE A 272 27.23 -29.27 -16.82
C ILE A 272 28.71 -29.37 -16.42
N GLU A 273 29.04 -28.99 -15.18
CA GLU A 273 30.40 -29.08 -14.66
C GLU A 273 30.89 -30.55 -14.63
N GLU A 274 30.04 -31.48 -14.19
CA GLU A 274 30.32 -32.91 -14.24
C GLU A 274 30.55 -33.43 -15.67
N TYR A 275 29.70 -33.06 -16.62
CA TYR A 275 29.87 -33.45 -18.03
C TYR A 275 31.16 -32.89 -18.63
N LYS A 276 31.53 -31.65 -18.31
CA LYS A 276 32.79 -31.04 -18.79
C LYS A 276 34.01 -31.73 -18.20
N LYS A 277 33.96 -32.06 -16.91
CA LYS A 277 35.04 -32.79 -16.23
C LYS A 277 35.23 -34.19 -16.82
N GLU A 278 34.14 -34.89 -17.10
CA GLU A 278 34.22 -36.24 -17.69
C GLU A 278 34.67 -36.17 -19.16
N GLU A 279 34.21 -35.17 -19.94
CA GLU A 279 34.74 -34.90 -21.28
C GLU A 279 36.27 -34.70 -21.25
N GLU A 280 36.78 -33.84 -20.37
CA GLU A 280 38.20 -33.53 -20.27
C GLU A 280 39.04 -34.77 -19.91
N LYS A 281 38.55 -35.56 -18.95
CA LYS A 281 39.16 -36.82 -18.55
C LYS A 281 39.23 -37.81 -19.72
N LEU A 282 38.13 -38.03 -20.44
CA LEU A 282 38.07 -38.95 -21.58
C LEU A 282 38.98 -38.50 -22.73
N ARG A 283 39.02 -37.19 -23.03
CA ARG A 283 39.96 -36.62 -24.02
C ARG A 283 41.41 -36.83 -23.62
N THR A 284 41.72 -36.69 -22.33
CA THR A 284 43.06 -36.91 -21.78
C THR A 284 43.46 -38.37 -21.93
N ILE A 285 42.58 -39.31 -21.57
CA ILE A 285 42.81 -40.75 -21.77
C ILE A 285 43.05 -41.07 -23.25
N GLY A 286 42.21 -40.56 -24.16
CA GLY A 286 42.40 -40.75 -25.60
C GLY A 286 43.76 -40.24 -26.10
N LYS A 287 44.23 -39.08 -25.61
CA LYS A 287 45.56 -38.54 -25.92
C LYS A 287 46.68 -39.41 -25.34
N LEU A 288 46.54 -39.91 -24.11
CA LEU A 288 47.53 -40.76 -23.44
C LEU A 288 47.73 -42.09 -24.17
N ILE A 289 46.65 -42.68 -24.68
CA ILE A 289 46.73 -43.89 -25.51
C ILE A 289 47.55 -43.60 -26.78
N MET A 290 47.32 -42.46 -27.42
CA MET A 290 48.01 -42.07 -28.64
C MET A 290 49.48 -41.69 -28.40
N SER A 291 49.79 -41.00 -27.31
CA SER A 291 51.18 -40.65 -26.95
C SER A 291 52.01 -41.86 -26.52
N ASN A 292 51.35 -42.89 -25.98
CA ASN A 292 51.96 -44.16 -25.56
C ASN A 292 51.65 -45.31 -26.54
N TYR A 293 51.41 -44.99 -27.81
CA TYR A 293 50.89 -45.93 -28.83
C TYR A 293 51.58 -47.30 -28.84
N GLN A 294 52.92 -47.31 -28.88
CA GLN A 294 53.70 -48.55 -28.97
C GLN A 294 53.50 -49.44 -27.74
N LEU A 295 53.57 -48.85 -26.54
CA LEU A 295 53.38 -49.56 -25.28
C LEU A 295 51.96 -50.14 -25.18
N VAL A 296 50.95 -49.37 -25.59
CA VAL A 296 49.55 -49.82 -25.57
C VAL A 296 49.33 -50.97 -26.56
N GLU A 297 49.90 -50.90 -27.76
CA GLU A 297 49.74 -51.93 -28.78
C GLU A 297 50.40 -53.26 -28.38
N ASP A 298 51.56 -53.19 -27.72
CA ASP A 298 52.24 -54.38 -27.20
C ASP A 298 51.45 -55.03 -26.06
N GLU A 299 50.83 -54.23 -25.19
CA GLU A 299 50.02 -54.76 -24.08
C GLU A 299 48.67 -55.32 -24.55
N ILE A 300 48.08 -54.74 -25.60
CA ILE A 300 46.91 -55.28 -26.32
C ILE A 300 47.19 -56.70 -26.85
N LYS A 301 48.36 -56.94 -27.46
CA LYS A 301 48.74 -58.26 -27.99
C LYS A 301 48.92 -59.32 -26.90
N ARG A 302 49.28 -58.92 -25.69
CA ARG A 302 49.55 -59.82 -24.55
C ARG A 302 48.28 -60.27 -23.83
N ASN A 303 47.16 -59.57 -24.02
CA ASN A 303 45.93 -59.81 -23.29
C ASN A 303 44.82 -60.36 -24.20
N ALA A 304 44.16 -61.43 -23.78
CA ALA A 304 43.08 -62.06 -24.57
C ALA A 304 41.66 -61.52 -24.22
N LYS A 305 41.54 -60.80 -23.11
CA LYS A 305 40.30 -60.20 -22.60
C LYS A 305 40.53 -58.73 -22.25
N ARG A 306 39.44 -57.96 -22.10
CA ARG A 306 39.53 -56.56 -21.64
C ARG A 306 40.35 -56.46 -20.36
N PHE A 307 41.20 -55.45 -20.30
CA PHE A 307 42.12 -55.22 -19.21
C PHE A 307 42.27 -53.73 -18.95
N THR A 308 42.74 -53.38 -17.75
CA THR A 308 42.99 -51.99 -17.35
C THR A 308 44.48 -51.74 -17.35
N LEU A 309 44.91 -50.69 -18.05
CA LEU A 309 46.29 -50.23 -18.08
C LEU A 309 46.39 -48.88 -17.36
N LYS A 310 47.40 -48.73 -16.50
CA LYS A 310 47.66 -47.46 -15.83
C LYS A 310 48.57 -46.58 -16.67
N LEU A 311 48.07 -45.46 -17.17
CA LEU A 311 48.80 -44.48 -17.98
C LEU A 311 48.81 -43.12 -17.26
N ASP A 312 49.97 -42.62 -16.88
CA ASP A 312 50.16 -41.34 -16.17
C ASP A 312 49.16 -41.09 -15.03
N GLY A 313 48.91 -42.14 -14.24
CA GLY A 313 48.01 -42.09 -13.08
C GLY A 313 46.53 -42.37 -13.40
N TYR A 314 46.14 -42.44 -14.68
CA TYR A 314 44.79 -42.82 -15.12
C TYR A 314 44.66 -44.32 -15.34
N GLU A 315 43.53 -44.89 -14.92
CA GLU A 315 43.15 -46.26 -15.24
C GLU A 315 42.38 -46.27 -16.56
N VAL A 316 42.93 -46.95 -17.57
CA VAL A 316 42.42 -46.98 -18.94
C VAL A 316 41.99 -48.40 -19.30
N GLU A 317 40.70 -48.59 -19.57
CA GLU A 317 40.16 -49.88 -20.01
C GLU A 317 40.40 -50.07 -21.52
N LEU A 318 41.07 -51.15 -21.89
CA LEU A 318 41.42 -51.44 -23.27
C LEU A 318 40.76 -52.74 -23.74
N ASP A 319 40.23 -52.71 -24.96
CA ASP A 319 39.71 -53.89 -25.64
C ASP A 319 40.80 -54.46 -26.56
N PRO A 320 41.37 -55.64 -26.25
CA PRO A 320 42.44 -56.21 -27.04
C PRO A 320 41.98 -56.67 -28.43
N LYS A 321 40.67 -56.72 -28.69
CA LYS A 321 40.12 -56.99 -30.03
C LYS A 321 40.23 -55.78 -30.97
N LEU A 322 40.65 -54.62 -30.45
CA LEU A 322 40.81 -53.36 -31.17
C LEU A 322 42.25 -52.90 -31.12
N SER A 323 42.71 -52.16 -32.14
CA SER A 323 44.02 -51.49 -32.09
C SER A 323 44.02 -50.35 -31.08
N ALA A 324 45.20 -49.89 -30.66
CA ALA A 324 45.36 -48.71 -29.80
C ALA A 324 44.62 -47.49 -30.37
N MET A 325 44.68 -47.29 -31.69
CA MET A 325 43.96 -46.20 -32.36
C MET A 325 42.44 -46.34 -32.27
N LYS A 326 41.90 -47.56 -32.40
CA LYS A 326 40.45 -47.81 -32.25
C LYS A 326 40.00 -47.70 -30.80
N ASN A 327 40.83 -48.11 -29.84
CA ASN A 327 40.57 -47.88 -28.41
C ASN A 327 40.57 -46.37 -28.09
N ALA A 328 41.56 -45.61 -28.57
CA ALA A 328 41.59 -44.15 -28.43
C ALA A 328 40.37 -43.47 -29.07
N SER A 329 39.95 -43.94 -30.25
CA SER A 329 38.74 -43.43 -30.92
C SER A 329 37.50 -43.57 -30.04
N LYS A 330 37.30 -44.71 -29.36
CA LYS A 330 36.16 -44.87 -28.44
C LYS A 330 36.13 -43.80 -27.36
N TYR A 331 37.27 -43.52 -26.74
CA TYR A 331 37.37 -42.48 -25.72
C TYR A 331 37.10 -41.07 -26.29
N PHE A 332 37.56 -40.78 -27.51
CA PHE A 332 37.23 -39.52 -28.17
C PHE A 332 35.74 -39.42 -28.56
N ASP A 333 35.12 -40.52 -28.97
CA ASP A 333 33.70 -40.58 -29.32
C ASP A 333 32.83 -40.39 -28.06
N GLU A 334 33.15 -41.06 -26.95
CA GLU A 334 32.49 -40.86 -25.65
C GLU A 334 32.68 -39.42 -25.14
N ALA A 335 33.88 -38.85 -25.26
CA ALA A 335 34.12 -37.45 -24.91
C ALA A 335 33.23 -36.50 -25.74
N LYS A 336 33.05 -36.79 -27.03
CA LYS A 336 32.16 -36.02 -27.92
C LYS A 336 30.69 -36.15 -27.48
N GLU A 337 30.25 -37.30 -27.01
CA GLU A 337 28.90 -37.47 -26.44
C GLU A 337 28.71 -36.61 -25.17
N TYR A 338 29.67 -36.63 -24.24
CA TYR A 338 29.63 -35.77 -23.04
C TYR A 338 29.63 -34.28 -23.40
N SER A 339 30.42 -33.89 -24.41
CA SER A 339 30.42 -32.53 -24.94
C SER A 339 29.05 -32.11 -25.49
N GLN A 340 28.37 -33.00 -26.23
CA GLN A 340 27.01 -32.76 -26.72
C GLN A 340 25.98 -32.69 -25.59
N LYS A 341 26.11 -33.53 -24.56
CA LYS A 341 25.25 -33.47 -23.35
C LYS A 341 25.43 -32.15 -22.60
N ALA A 342 26.67 -31.69 -22.41
CA ALA A 342 26.98 -30.40 -21.81
C ALA A 342 26.36 -29.26 -22.62
N LYS A 343 26.52 -29.26 -23.95
CA LYS A 343 25.94 -28.23 -24.82
C LYS A 343 24.41 -28.15 -24.72
N ARG A 344 23.70 -29.28 -24.75
CA ARG A 344 22.23 -29.31 -24.60
C ARG A 344 21.78 -28.80 -23.23
N ALA A 345 22.53 -29.15 -22.19
CA ALA A 345 22.27 -28.64 -20.84
C ALA A 345 22.51 -27.13 -20.75
N GLU A 346 23.53 -26.59 -21.42
CA GLU A 346 23.78 -25.14 -21.53
C GLU A 346 22.66 -24.40 -22.28
N GLU A 347 22.13 -24.97 -23.36
CA GLU A 347 20.99 -24.40 -24.09
C GLU A 347 19.75 -24.33 -23.17
N THR A 348 19.47 -25.40 -22.43
CA THR A 348 18.38 -25.44 -21.44
C THR A 348 18.61 -24.41 -20.32
N LEU A 349 19.85 -24.28 -19.84
CA LEU A 349 20.23 -23.31 -18.81
C LEU A 349 19.90 -21.88 -19.24
N GLU A 350 20.18 -21.53 -20.51
CA GLU A 350 19.89 -20.20 -21.06
C GLU A 350 18.39 -19.91 -21.09
N GLU A 351 17.56 -20.89 -21.47
CA GLU A 351 16.09 -20.76 -21.43
C GLU A 351 15.57 -20.56 -20.00
N LEU A 352 16.09 -21.33 -19.03
CA LEU A 352 15.71 -21.20 -17.63
C LEU A 352 16.13 -19.83 -17.05
N LYS A 353 17.32 -19.32 -17.42
CA LYS A 353 17.77 -17.97 -17.03
C LYS A 353 16.88 -16.87 -17.58
N LYS A 354 16.47 -16.95 -18.85
CA LYS A 354 15.51 -16.00 -19.45
C LYS A 354 14.17 -16.04 -18.72
N LYS A 355 13.68 -17.24 -18.39
CA LYS A 355 12.45 -17.38 -17.60
C LYS A 355 12.60 -16.77 -16.20
N LEU A 356 13.73 -17.00 -15.52
CA LEU A 356 14.03 -16.42 -14.22
C LEU A 356 14.04 -14.88 -14.24
N GLN A 357 14.62 -14.30 -15.30
CA GLN A 357 14.62 -12.85 -15.51
C GLN A 357 13.18 -12.31 -15.69
N SER A 358 12.34 -13.00 -16.47
CA SER A 358 10.95 -12.60 -16.67
C SER A 358 10.12 -12.63 -15.38
N LEU A 359 10.29 -13.65 -14.54
CA LEU A 359 9.60 -13.74 -13.24
C LEU A 359 10.07 -12.65 -12.28
N SER A 360 11.37 -12.31 -12.32
CA SER A 360 11.92 -11.23 -11.49
C SER A 360 11.32 -9.87 -11.88
N ALA A 361 11.14 -9.62 -13.18
CA ALA A 361 10.45 -8.42 -13.67
C ALA A 361 8.97 -8.37 -13.25
N GLU A 362 8.27 -9.52 -13.26
CA GLU A 362 6.87 -9.60 -12.78
C GLU A 362 6.75 -9.24 -11.29
N ILE A 363 7.71 -9.69 -10.46
CA ILE A 363 7.74 -9.34 -9.02
C ILE A 363 7.93 -7.83 -8.84
N GLU A 364 8.84 -7.24 -9.60
CA GLU A 364 9.10 -5.79 -9.58
C GLU A 364 7.87 -4.99 -10.03
N GLU A 365 7.17 -5.44 -11.07
CA GLU A 365 5.90 -4.85 -11.51
C GLU A 365 4.84 -4.86 -10.40
N LYS A 366 4.65 -5.99 -9.71
CA LYS A 366 3.71 -6.11 -8.58
C LYS A 366 4.10 -5.23 -7.39
N SER A 367 5.40 -5.00 -7.20
CA SER A 367 5.90 -4.04 -6.21
C SER A 367 5.50 -2.61 -6.56
N ARG A 368 5.71 -2.20 -7.82
CA ARG A 368 5.30 -0.89 -8.34
C ARG A 368 3.78 -0.68 -8.24
N GLU A 369 2.98 -1.69 -8.57
CA GLU A 369 1.51 -1.65 -8.38
C GLU A 369 1.11 -1.34 -6.95
N SER A 370 1.75 -2.03 -6.00
CA SER A 370 1.44 -1.88 -4.58
C SER A 370 1.84 -0.49 -4.09
N ALA A 371 3.00 0.03 -4.50
CA ALA A 371 3.44 1.38 -4.16
C ALA A 371 2.44 2.46 -4.59
N ILE A 372 1.90 2.37 -5.81
CA ILE A 372 0.90 3.32 -6.33
C ILE A 372 -0.43 3.20 -5.57
N SER A 373 -0.84 1.97 -5.22
CA SER A 373 -2.12 1.74 -4.53
C SER A 373 -2.13 2.20 -3.06
N PHE A 374 -0.98 2.16 -2.39
CA PHE A 374 -0.81 2.59 -1.00
C PHE A 374 -0.15 3.97 -0.95
N ARG A 375 -0.90 5.00 -1.32
CA ARG A 375 -0.40 6.39 -1.31
C ARG A 375 -1.11 7.24 -0.26
N LYS A 376 -0.40 8.25 0.24
CA LYS A 376 -0.95 9.21 1.18
C LYS A 376 -1.99 10.07 0.45
N LYS A 377 -3.19 10.21 1.01
CA LYS A 377 -4.18 11.15 0.49
C LYS A 377 -3.97 12.51 1.10
N GLU A 378 -3.86 13.50 0.23
CA GLU A 378 -4.02 14.88 0.66
C GLU A 378 -5.50 15.19 0.93
N TRP A 379 -5.75 16.09 1.88
CA TRP A 379 -7.11 16.41 2.34
C TRP A 379 -8.04 16.89 1.21
N TYR A 380 -7.47 17.51 0.18
CA TYR A 380 -8.18 18.07 -0.96
C TYR A 380 -8.62 16.99 -1.96
N GLU A 381 -8.05 15.78 -1.93
CA GLU A 381 -8.34 14.73 -2.90
C GLU A 381 -9.75 14.13 -2.81
N LYS A 382 -10.43 14.40 -1.69
CA LYS A 382 -11.85 14.08 -1.57
C LYS A 382 -12.72 14.90 -2.53
N TYR A 383 -12.25 16.07 -2.98
CA TYR A 383 -12.87 16.93 -3.99
C TYR A 383 -12.35 16.62 -5.40
N ARG A 384 -12.90 17.28 -6.43
CA ARG A 384 -12.12 17.49 -7.67
C ARG A 384 -11.03 18.49 -7.33
N TRP A 385 -9.83 18.27 -7.81
CA TRP A 385 -8.70 19.13 -7.47
C TRP A 385 -7.74 19.23 -8.63
N SER A 386 -6.98 20.32 -8.65
CA SER A 386 -5.90 20.55 -9.58
C SER A 386 -4.96 21.61 -9.00
N PHE A 387 -3.86 21.88 -9.69
CA PHE A 387 -2.99 23.02 -9.42
C PHE A 387 -2.96 23.91 -10.66
N THR A 388 -2.95 25.22 -10.45
CA THR A 388 -2.65 26.15 -11.53
C THR A 388 -1.18 26.03 -11.94
N ARG A 389 -0.79 26.59 -13.08
CA ARG A 389 0.61 26.59 -13.53
C ARG A 389 1.58 27.22 -12.52
N HIS A 390 1.13 28.19 -11.73
CA HIS A 390 1.94 28.80 -10.65
C HIS A 390 1.78 28.09 -9.29
N GLY A 391 1.10 26.94 -9.25
CA GLY A 391 1.07 26.07 -8.06
C GLY A 391 -0.04 26.36 -7.05
N TYR A 392 -1.02 27.22 -7.36
CA TYR A 392 -2.16 27.43 -6.45
C TYR A 392 -3.11 26.24 -6.47
N LEU A 393 -3.56 25.81 -5.29
CA LEU A 393 -4.52 24.71 -5.15
C LEU A 393 -5.90 25.15 -5.62
N VAL A 394 -6.45 24.40 -6.58
CA VAL A 394 -7.84 24.52 -7.04
C VAL A 394 -8.63 23.32 -6.52
N ILE A 395 -9.76 23.57 -5.86
CA ILE A 395 -10.71 22.52 -5.44
C ILE A 395 -12.10 22.78 -6.03
N ALA A 396 -12.82 21.73 -6.38
CA ALA A 396 -14.18 21.81 -6.90
C ALA A 396 -15.05 20.65 -6.40
N GLY A 397 -16.33 20.90 -6.10
CA GLY A 397 -17.20 19.87 -5.53
C GLY A 397 -17.57 18.79 -6.56
N LYS A 398 -17.62 17.53 -6.12
CA LYS A 398 -18.04 16.38 -6.95
C LYS A 398 -19.57 16.25 -7.07
N ASP A 399 -20.29 16.83 -6.12
CA ASP A 399 -21.74 16.78 -5.97
C ASP A 399 -22.25 18.04 -5.25
N GLN A 400 -23.57 18.16 -5.12
CA GLN A 400 -24.22 19.32 -4.52
C GLN A 400 -23.87 19.50 -3.03
N ASP A 401 -23.71 18.41 -2.28
CA ASP A 401 -23.36 18.47 -0.85
C ASP A 401 -21.90 18.93 -0.66
N GLN A 402 -20.98 18.46 -1.51
CA GLN A 402 -19.60 18.94 -1.54
C GLN A 402 -19.53 20.41 -1.96
N ASN A 403 -20.27 20.83 -2.98
CA ASN A 403 -20.36 22.24 -3.39
C ASN A 403 -20.80 23.11 -2.21
N GLU A 404 -21.80 22.66 -1.45
CA GLU A 404 -22.26 23.38 -0.28
C GLU A 404 -21.21 23.44 0.83
N SER A 405 -20.50 22.33 1.07
CA SER A 405 -19.46 22.24 2.09
C SER A 405 -18.26 23.12 1.75
N ILE A 406 -17.86 23.19 0.48
CA ILE A 406 -16.76 24.06 0.03
C ILE A 406 -17.09 25.51 0.35
N VAL A 407 -18.25 26.00 -0.09
CA VAL A 407 -18.64 27.41 0.13
C VAL A 407 -18.87 27.72 1.61
N ARG A 408 -19.37 26.78 2.42
CA ARG A 408 -19.61 27.05 3.87
C ARG A 408 -18.37 26.97 4.74
N LYS A 409 -17.48 26.02 4.46
CA LYS A 409 -16.44 25.60 5.41
C LYS A 409 -15.03 25.90 4.91
N LEU A 410 -14.84 26.02 3.60
CA LEU A 410 -13.50 26.10 3.01
C LEU A 410 -13.25 27.42 2.28
N LEU A 411 -14.29 28.12 1.82
CA LEU A 411 -14.17 29.41 1.16
C LEU A 411 -13.89 30.50 2.21
N GLY A 412 -12.66 31.00 2.23
CA GLY A 412 -12.24 32.17 2.99
C GLY A 412 -12.43 33.46 2.19
N GLU A 413 -12.30 34.61 2.86
CA GLU A 413 -12.56 35.92 2.24
C GLU A 413 -11.61 36.26 1.09
N ARG A 414 -10.35 35.82 1.17
CA ARG A 414 -9.30 36.04 0.17
C ARG A 414 -9.26 35.02 -0.96
N ASP A 415 -9.97 33.91 -0.81
CA ASP A 415 -10.06 32.89 -1.86
C ASP A 415 -10.78 33.44 -3.08
N ILE A 416 -10.62 32.79 -4.24
CA ILE A 416 -11.38 33.12 -5.45
C ILE A 416 -12.36 32.00 -5.74
N PHE A 417 -13.63 32.37 -5.85
CA PHE A 417 -14.72 31.48 -6.22
C PHE A 417 -14.98 31.57 -7.73
N LEU A 418 -15.10 30.41 -8.39
CA LEU A 418 -15.42 30.27 -9.79
C LEU A 418 -16.63 29.35 -9.98
N HIS A 419 -17.45 29.65 -10.98
CA HIS A 419 -18.56 28.80 -11.38
C HIS A 419 -18.87 29.00 -12.86
N ALA A 420 -19.04 27.90 -13.58
CA ALA A 420 -19.40 27.95 -15.00
C ALA A 420 -20.85 28.45 -15.17
N ASP A 421 -21.13 29.23 -16.21
CA ASP A 421 -22.47 29.79 -16.46
C ASP A 421 -23.41 28.76 -17.10
N VAL A 422 -23.51 27.60 -16.43
CA VAL A 422 -24.36 26.48 -16.81
C VAL A 422 -24.90 25.81 -15.55
N GLN A 423 -26.11 25.26 -15.64
CA GLN A 423 -26.70 24.53 -14.52
C GLN A 423 -25.90 23.29 -14.15
N GLY A 424 -25.70 23.09 -12.86
CA GLY A 424 -24.97 21.93 -12.33
C GLY A 424 -23.45 22.01 -12.53
N ALA A 425 -22.88 23.21 -12.65
CA ALA A 425 -21.44 23.39 -12.56
C ALA A 425 -20.93 23.14 -11.13
N ALA A 426 -19.66 22.75 -11.03
CA ALA A 426 -19.01 22.60 -9.74
C ALA A 426 -18.75 23.97 -9.10
N ALA A 427 -18.91 24.05 -7.77
CA ALA A 427 -18.43 25.18 -6.99
C ALA A 427 -16.90 25.05 -6.87
N THR A 428 -16.17 25.88 -7.61
CA THR A 428 -14.71 25.82 -7.73
C THR A 428 -14.06 26.96 -6.95
N VAL A 429 -12.96 26.67 -6.26
CA VAL A 429 -12.26 27.63 -5.41
C VAL A 429 -10.76 27.53 -5.61
N ILE A 430 -10.10 28.67 -5.81
CA ILE A 430 -8.64 28.82 -5.68
C ILE A 430 -8.35 29.21 -4.23
N LYS A 431 -7.49 28.42 -3.57
CA LYS A 431 -7.18 28.57 -2.14
C LYS A 431 -6.02 29.53 -1.90
N ASP A 432 -6.30 30.56 -1.09
CA ASP A 432 -5.38 31.57 -0.56
C ASP A 432 -4.33 32.09 -1.57
N PRO A 433 -4.78 32.65 -2.71
CA PRO A 433 -3.85 33.05 -3.73
C PRO A 433 -3.20 34.41 -3.40
N GLU A 434 -1.90 34.44 -3.19
CA GLU A 434 -1.10 35.66 -3.05
C GLU A 434 -0.36 35.94 -4.37
N GLY A 435 -0.63 37.09 -5.01
CA GLY A 435 0.02 37.47 -6.28
C GLY A 435 -0.55 36.80 -7.54
N ILE A 436 -1.84 36.43 -7.52
CA ILE A 436 -2.49 35.70 -8.61
C ILE A 436 -2.43 36.41 -9.97
N GLN A 437 -2.22 35.62 -11.04
CA GLN A 437 -2.21 36.09 -12.41
C GLN A 437 -3.50 35.70 -13.16
N GLU A 438 -3.74 36.31 -14.33
CA GLU A 438 -4.93 35.99 -15.13
C GLU A 438 -4.90 34.54 -15.62
N GLU A 439 -3.70 34.00 -15.86
CA GLU A 439 -3.46 32.61 -16.25
C GLU A 439 -3.94 31.62 -15.18
N ASP A 440 -3.75 31.92 -13.89
CA ASP A 440 -4.22 31.06 -12.78
C ASP A 440 -5.74 31.00 -12.71
N ILE A 441 -6.39 32.13 -13.00
CA ILE A 441 -7.85 32.21 -13.07
C ILE A 441 -8.37 31.41 -14.26
N ARG A 442 -7.71 31.49 -15.42
CA ARG A 442 -8.04 30.68 -16.61
C ARG A 442 -7.85 29.18 -16.32
N ASP A 443 -6.78 28.81 -15.65
CA ASP A 443 -6.51 27.44 -15.21
C ASP A 443 -7.65 26.91 -14.31
N ALA A 444 -8.06 27.66 -13.30
CA ALA A 444 -9.18 27.26 -12.45
C ALA A 444 -10.52 27.26 -13.21
N ALA A 445 -10.70 28.15 -14.19
CA ALA A 445 -11.90 28.21 -15.01
C ALA A 445 -12.07 26.95 -15.86
N VAL A 446 -10.98 26.36 -16.37
CA VAL A 446 -11.00 25.05 -17.06
C VAL A 446 -11.58 23.97 -16.15
N ILE A 447 -11.20 23.93 -14.87
CA ILE A 447 -11.75 22.97 -13.91
C ILE A 447 -13.26 23.16 -13.73
N ALA A 448 -13.71 24.41 -13.54
CA ALA A 448 -15.12 24.74 -13.38
C ALA A 448 -15.95 24.38 -14.63
N ALA A 449 -15.42 24.64 -15.83
CA ALA A 449 -16.07 24.32 -17.10
C ALA A 449 -16.11 22.80 -17.37
N CYS A 450 -14.98 22.11 -17.24
CA CYS A 450 -14.86 20.69 -17.57
C CYS A 450 -15.66 19.79 -16.62
N TYR A 451 -15.73 20.11 -15.33
CA TYR A 451 -16.55 19.37 -14.36
C TYR A 451 -17.98 19.91 -14.21
N SER A 452 -18.53 20.48 -15.28
CA SER A 452 -19.92 20.94 -15.34
C SER A 452 -20.80 20.03 -16.19
N LYS A 453 -22.11 20.33 -16.23
CA LYS A 453 -23.04 19.65 -17.13
C LYS A 453 -22.71 19.87 -18.61
N ALA A 454 -21.98 20.94 -18.96
CA ALA A 454 -21.56 21.24 -20.33
C ALA A 454 -20.77 20.09 -20.97
N TRP A 455 -19.94 19.39 -20.19
CA TRP A 455 -19.21 18.21 -20.67
C TRP A 455 -20.15 17.08 -21.07
N LYS A 456 -21.17 16.81 -20.26
CA LYS A 456 -22.10 15.70 -20.49
C LYS A 456 -23.00 15.93 -21.70
N VAL A 457 -23.28 17.19 -22.04
CA VAL A 457 -24.07 17.56 -23.22
C VAL A 457 -23.22 17.80 -24.47
N GLY A 458 -21.89 17.70 -24.36
CA GLY A 458 -20.99 17.78 -25.51
C GLY A 458 -20.72 19.20 -26.03
N LEU A 459 -20.81 20.23 -25.17
CA LEU A 459 -20.44 21.60 -25.58
C LEU A 459 -18.93 21.72 -25.83
N GLY A 460 -18.53 22.58 -26.76
CA GLY A 460 -17.11 22.86 -27.03
C GLY A 460 -16.48 23.86 -26.06
N SER A 461 -17.26 24.82 -25.57
CA SER A 461 -16.84 25.85 -24.62
C SER A 461 -18.01 26.39 -23.78
N VAL A 462 -17.70 27.07 -22.68
CA VAL A 462 -18.65 27.79 -21.81
C VAL A 462 -17.96 28.98 -21.16
N ASP A 463 -18.73 30.00 -20.80
CA ASP A 463 -18.24 31.14 -20.01
C ASP A 463 -18.19 30.78 -18.52
N VAL A 464 -17.17 31.25 -17.82
CA VAL A 464 -16.99 31.02 -16.39
C VAL A 464 -16.87 32.37 -15.71
N PHE A 465 -17.67 32.60 -14.67
CA PHE A 465 -17.49 33.79 -13.85
C PHE A 465 -16.64 33.51 -12.62
N TRP A 466 -15.97 34.54 -12.10
CA TRP A 466 -15.26 34.50 -10.84
C TRP A 466 -15.50 35.75 -10.00
N VAL A 467 -15.41 35.57 -8.67
CA VAL A 467 -15.52 36.61 -7.64
C VAL A 467 -14.63 36.26 -6.44
N TYR A 468 -14.32 37.23 -5.59
CA TYR A 468 -13.67 36.94 -4.31
C TYR A 468 -14.61 36.20 -3.36
N GLY A 469 -14.05 35.42 -2.44
CA GLY A 469 -14.84 34.68 -1.44
C GLY A 469 -15.69 35.59 -0.56
N SER A 470 -15.20 36.80 -0.26
CA SER A 470 -15.96 37.86 0.43
C SER A 470 -17.25 38.29 -0.28
N GLN A 471 -17.38 38.03 -1.58
CA GLN A 471 -18.56 38.35 -2.39
C GLN A 471 -19.60 37.22 -2.41
N VAL A 472 -19.30 36.05 -1.86
CA VAL A 472 -20.19 34.88 -1.90
C VAL A 472 -20.88 34.73 -0.56
N SER A 473 -22.21 34.64 -0.58
CA SER A 473 -23.02 34.41 0.61
C SER A 473 -24.05 33.31 0.41
N LYS A 474 -24.40 32.66 1.52
CA LYS A 474 -25.52 31.71 1.58
C LYS A 474 -26.77 32.25 2.25
N SER A 475 -26.71 33.49 2.75
CA SER A 475 -27.88 34.13 3.30
C SER A 475 -28.68 34.72 2.13
N PRO A 476 -29.94 34.30 1.92
CA PRO A 476 -30.81 35.00 0.98
C PRO A 476 -31.00 36.45 1.45
N PRO A 477 -31.35 37.37 0.53
CA PRO A 477 -31.90 38.67 0.90
C PRO A 477 -33.12 38.50 1.83
N ALA A 478 -33.39 39.52 2.65
CA ALA A 478 -34.50 39.48 3.60
C ALA A 478 -35.83 39.20 2.88
N GLY A 479 -36.48 38.08 3.25
CA GLY A 479 -37.78 37.67 2.70
C GLY A 479 -37.73 36.64 1.55
N GLU A 480 -36.55 36.24 1.08
CA GLU A 480 -36.40 35.26 -0.01
C GLU A 480 -35.92 33.88 0.50
N TYR A 481 -36.23 32.83 -0.27
CA TYR A 481 -35.72 31.48 -0.02
C TYR A 481 -34.63 31.13 -1.04
N LEU A 482 -33.45 30.72 -0.56
CA LEU A 482 -32.38 30.24 -1.42
C LEU A 482 -32.45 28.71 -1.53
N PRO A 483 -32.63 28.13 -2.73
CA PRO A 483 -32.60 26.69 -2.92
C PRO A 483 -31.28 26.07 -2.47
N LYS A 484 -31.34 24.81 -2.04
CA LYS A 484 -30.14 24.03 -1.68
C LYS A 484 -29.15 24.05 -2.86
N GLY A 485 -27.87 24.31 -2.61
CA GLY A 485 -26.83 24.40 -3.63
C GLY A 485 -26.77 25.71 -4.43
N SER A 486 -27.61 26.69 -4.13
CA SER A 486 -27.51 28.05 -4.68
C SER A 486 -26.71 28.97 -3.73
N PHE A 487 -26.09 30.00 -4.31
CA PHE A 487 -25.28 30.98 -3.58
C PHE A 487 -25.58 32.38 -4.12
N MET A 488 -25.67 33.36 -3.23
CA MET A 488 -25.79 34.77 -3.59
C MET A 488 -24.40 35.33 -3.87
N ILE A 489 -24.30 36.10 -4.95
CA ILE A 489 -23.07 36.78 -5.35
C ILE A 489 -23.34 38.28 -5.30
N TYR A 490 -22.56 38.99 -4.50
CA TYR A 490 -22.66 40.43 -4.34
C TYR A 490 -21.56 41.15 -5.13
N GLY A 491 -21.90 42.30 -5.69
CA GLY A 491 -20.98 43.11 -6.49
C GLY A 491 -20.79 42.61 -7.92
N LYS A 492 -19.72 43.07 -8.57
CA LYS A 492 -19.44 42.79 -9.98
C LYS A 492 -18.85 41.39 -10.16
N LYS A 493 -19.41 40.63 -11.10
CA LYS A 493 -18.83 39.38 -11.62
C LYS A 493 -17.78 39.69 -12.67
N ASN A 494 -16.66 38.98 -12.61
CA ASN A 494 -15.66 38.95 -13.66
C ASN A 494 -15.85 37.68 -14.50
N PHE A 495 -15.56 37.73 -15.80
CA PHE A 495 -15.81 36.61 -16.71
C PHE A 495 -14.55 36.18 -17.44
N VAL A 496 -14.37 34.87 -17.55
CA VAL A 496 -13.47 34.23 -18.50
C VAL A 496 -14.37 33.64 -19.59
N ASN A 497 -14.34 34.27 -20.76
CA ASN A 497 -15.23 33.89 -21.85
C ASN A 497 -14.63 32.75 -22.68
N ASN A 498 -15.49 31.92 -23.26
CA ASN A 498 -15.15 30.86 -24.21
C ASN A 498 -14.10 29.86 -23.66
N VAL A 499 -14.25 29.44 -22.41
CA VAL A 499 -13.38 28.43 -21.80
C VAL A 499 -13.63 27.10 -22.49
N LYS A 500 -12.63 26.61 -23.22
CA LYS A 500 -12.71 25.34 -23.95
C LYS A 500 -12.81 24.17 -22.99
N LEU A 501 -13.64 23.19 -23.31
CA LEU A 501 -13.74 21.93 -22.56
C LEU A 501 -12.60 20.99 -22.97
N GLU A 502 -11.40 21.35 -22.55
CA GLU A 502 -10.19 20.57 -22.75
C GLU A 502 -9.57 20.30 -21.39
N LEU A 503 -9.45 19.02 -21.02
CA LEU A 503 -8.86 18.61 -19.76
C LEU A 503 -7.65 17.72 -20.05
N ALA A 504 -6.52 18.02 -19.45
CA ALA A 504 -5.37 17.13 -19.50
C ALA A 504 -5.41 16.15 -18.33
N ILE A 505 -5.06 14.89 -18.59
CA ILE A 505 -4.81 13.86 -17.60
C ILE A 505 -3.36 13.43 -17.74
N GLY A 506 -2.56 13.63 -16.70
CA GLY A 506 -1.12 13.39 -16.71
C GLY A 506 -0.67 12.39 -15.66
N VAL A 507 0.46 11.75 -15.94
CA VAL A 507 1.24 10.98 -14.97
C VAL A 507 2.46 11.82 -14.61
N CYS A 508 2.51 12.25 -13.35
CA CYS A 508 3.50 13.17 -12.84
C CYS A 508 4.32 12.42 -11.78
N LYS A 509 5.65 12.45 -11.90
CA LYS A 509 6.53 11.93 -10.85
C LYS A 509 6.66 12.97 -9.75
N GLY A 510 6.12 12.67 -8.57
CA GLY A 510 6.46 13.39 -7.35
C GLY A 510 7.83 12.95 -6.81
N GLU A 511 8.28 13.56 -5.72
CA GLU A 511 9.58 13.29 -5.10
C GLU A 511 9.80 11.80 -4.76
N ASN A 512 8.75 11.00 -4.54
CA ASN A 512 8.84 9.56 -4.28
C ASN A 512 7.63 8.72 -4.76
N GLU A 513 6.66 9.31 -5.47
CA GLU A 513 5.43 8.61 -5.88
C GLU A 513 4.97 9.02 -7.29
N VAL A 514 4.43 8.05 -8.03
CA VAL A 514 3.80 8.28 -9.33
C VAL A 514 2.35 8.70 -9.09
N ARG A 515 1.95 9.88 -9.57
CA ARG A 515 0.60 10.41 -9.37
C ARG A 515 -0.10 10.66 -10.69
N VAL A 516 -1.36 10.25 -10.78
CA VAL A 516 -2.25 10.63 -11.89
C VAL A 516 -2.98 11.91 -11.49
N GLU A 517 -2.80 12.97 -12.26
CA GLU A 517 -3.43 14.26 -12.03
C GLU A 517 -4.30 14.66 -13.22
N ALA A 518 -5.37 15.42 -12.96
CA ALA A 518 -6.18 16.02 -14.01
C ALA A 518 -6.21 17.53 -13.84
N GLY A 519 -6.12 18.27 -14.94
CA GLY A 519 -5.98 19.71 -14.86
C GLY A 519 -5.99 20.43 -16.20
N PRO A 520 -5.74 21.75 -16.16
CA PRO A 520 -5.51 22.55 -17.35
C PRO A 520 -4.33 21.99 -18.15
N VAL A 521 -4.42 22.10 -19.47
CA VAL A 521 -3.41 21.53 -20.37
C VAL A 521 -2.03 22.09 -20.08
N ASP A 522 -1.91 23.40 -19.91
CA ASP A 522 -0.63 24.08 -19.67
C ASP A 522 0.01 23.57 -18.36
N ALA A 523 -0.73 23.63 -17.24
CA ALA A 523 -0.25 23.19 -15.93
C ALA A 523 0.19 21.71 -15.91
N ILE A 524 -0.59 20.82 -16.52
CA ILE A 524 -0.26 19.38 -16.58
C ILE A 524 0.92 19.14 -17.53
N SER A 525 0.96 19.83 -18.66
CA SER A 525 2.01 19.65 -19.67
C SER A 525 3.38 20.10 -19.17
N GLU A 526 3.47 21.06 -18.24
CA GLU A 526 4.74 21.48 -17.63
C GLU A 526 5.20 20.47 -16.58
N LYS A 527 4.30 20.02 -15.70
CA LYS A 527 4.63 19.21 -14.52
C LYS A 527 4.81 17.72 -14.80
N CYS A 528 4.14 17.16 -15.81
CA CYS A 528 3.99 15.70 -15.94
C CYS A 528 4.87 15.13 -17.06
N ASP A 529 5.32 13.88 -16.88
CA ASP A 529 6.18 13.16 -17.83
C ASP A 529 5.38 12.67 -19.05
N ALA A 530 4.11 12.35 -18.83
CA ALA A 530 3.17 11.95 -19.86
C ALA A 530 1.82 12.60 -19.60
N TYR A 531 1.13 13.03 -20.64
CA TYR A 531 -0.23 13.54 -20.53
C TYR A 531 -1.07 13.27 -21.77
N ALA A 532 -2.38 13.20 -21.57
CA ALA A 532 -3.37 13.07 -22.63
C ALA A 532 -4.40 14.18 -22.46
N VAL A 533 -4.71 14.87 -23.56
CA VAL A 533 -5.78 15.88 -23.59
C VAL A 533 -7.05 15.19 -24.05
N ILE A 534 -8.07 15.29 -23.21
CA ILE A 534 -9.42 14.78 -23.49
C ILE A 534 -10.40 15.92 -23.73
N VAL A 535 -11.43 15.60 -24.50
CA VAL A 535 -12.56 16.48 -24.81
C VAL A 535 -13.88 15.71 -24.62
N PRO A 536 -15.03 16.40 -24.52
CA PRO A 536 -16.34 15.74 -24.56
C PRO A 536 -16.48 14.87 -25.81
N GLY A 537 -17.04 13.67 -25.65
CA GLY A 537 -17.14 12.70 -26.75
C GLY A 537 -18.04 11.52 -26.44
N GLY A 538 -18.11 10.53 -27.35
CA GLY A 538 -19.05 9.41 -27.24
C GLY A 538 -18.59 8.22 -26.41
N THR A 539 -17.28 8.11 -26.15
CA THR A 539 -16.66 6.89 -25.59
C THR A 539 -16.77 6.85 -24.06
N ASP A 540 -17.01 5.64 -23.54
CA ASP A 540 -17.10 5.40 -22.10
C ASP A 540 -15.77 5.73 -21.37
N PRO A 541 -15.82 6.39 -20.18
CA PRO A 541 -14.64 6.76 -19.40
C PRO A 541 -13.64 5.62 -19.17
N SER A 542 -14.11 4.40 -18.88
CA SER A 542 -13.22 3.27 -18.61
C SER A 542 -12.43 2.86 -19.85
N LYS A 543 -13.06 2.89 -21.03
CA LYS A 543 -12.38 2.57 -22.31
C LYS A 543 -11.35 3.63 -22.69
N VAL A 544 -11.68 4.91 -22.48
CA VAL A 544 -10.73 6.01 -22.70
C VAL A 544 -9.54 5.88 -21.75
N ALA A 545 -9.80 5.61 -20.47
CA ALA A 545 -8.79 5.43 -19.45
C ALA A 545 -7.84 4.26 -19.76
N GLU A 546 -8.37 3.11 -20.20
CA GLU A 546 -7.56 1.96 -20.62
C GLU A 546 -6.67 2.27 -21.82
N LYS A 547 -7.13 3.11 -22.76
CA LYS A 547 -6.34 3.51 -23.93
C LYS A 547 -5.20 4.45 -23.50
N ILE A 548 -5.50 5.48 -22.72
CA ILE A 548 -4.48 6.41 -22.19
C ILE A 548 -3.45 5.65 -21.34
N ALA A 549 -3.90 4.76 -20.44
CA ALA A 549 -3.02 3.99 -19.59
C ALA A 549 -2.07 3.08 -20.39
N ARG A 550 -2.55 2.43 -21.46
CA ARG A 550 -1.69 1.64 -22.35
C ARG A 550 -0.60 2.47 -23.00
N ASP A 551 -0.90 3.69 -23.42
CA ASP A 551 0.07 4.58 -24.05
C ASP A 551 1.11 5.10 -23.04
N PHE A 552 0.69 5.39 -21.80
CA PHE A 552 1.60 5.80 -20.71
C PHE A 552 2.49 4.64 -20.22
N SER A 553 1.90 3.47 -19.97
CA SER A 553 2.59 2.28 -19.45
C SER A 553 3.75 1.82 -20.34
N LYS A 554 3.57 1.86 -21.66
CA LYS A 554 4.62 1.44 -22.62
C LYS A 554 5.92 2.23 -22.50
N LYS A 555 5.85 3.49 -22.07
CA LYS A 555 7.01 4.38 -22.02
C LYS A 555 7.52 4.64 -20.61
N LEU A 556 6.65 4.59 -19.61
CA LEU A 556 7.00 4.87 -18.21
C LEU A 556 7.16 3.61 -17.34
N GLU A 557 6.96 2.42 -17.92
CA GLU A 557 7.00 1.13 -17.22
C GLU A 557 6.06 1.06 -16.00
N LEU A 558 4.86 1.62 -16.17
CA LEU A 558 3.87 1.69 -15.11
C LEU A 558 2.80 0.61 -15.27
N PRO A 559 2.26 0.07 -14.16
CA PRO A 559 1.21 -0.94 -14.24
C PRO A 559 -0.09 -0.41 -14.87
N THR A 560 -0.45 -0.93 -16.05
CA THR A 560 -1.55 -0.38 -16.86
C THR A 560 -2.89 -0.38 -16.15
N LYS A 561 -3.21 -1.46 -15.43
CA LYS A 561 -4.52 -1.62 -14.76
C LYS A 561 -4.71 -0.58 -13.64
N VAL A 562 -3.65 -0.33 -12.86
CA VAL A 562 -3.69 0.64 -11.76
C VAL A 562 -3.87 2.06 -12.31
N ILE A 563 -3.08 2.42 -13.34
CA ILE A 563 -3.17 3.73 -13.98
C ILE A 563 -4.54 3.95 -14.64
N ALA A 564 -5.10 2.94 -15.32
CA ALA A 564 -6.43 3.04 -15.93
C ALA A 564 -7.52 3.33 -14.89
N ASN A 565 -7.47 2.68 -13.72
CA ASN A 565 -8.42 2.93 -12.64
C ASN A 565 -8.31 4.36 -12.08
N GLU A 566 -7.10 4.87 -11.87
CA GLU A 566 -6.88 6.23 -11.40
C GLU A 566 -7.36 7.27 -12.43
N ILE A 567 -7.04 7.08 -13.71
CA ILE A 567 -7.52 7.95 -14.80
C ILE A 567 -9.06 7.97 -14.84
N ALA A 568 -9.70 6.80 -14.77
CA ALA A 568 -11.17 6.68 -14.84
C ALA A 568 -11.87 7.49 -13.73
N LYS A 569 -11.31 7.54 -12.51
CA LYS A 569 -11.83 8.35 -11.39
C LYS A 569 -11.83 9.85 -11.69
N LEU A 570 -10.87 10.32 -12.50
CA LEU A 570 -10.68 11.74 -12.82
C LEU A 570 -11.54 12.20 -14.01
N MET A 571 -12.07 11.28 -14.82
CA MET A 571 -12.87 11.62 -16.00
C MET A 571 -14.15 12.41 -15.63
N PRO A 572 -14.46 13.53 -16.32
CA PRO A 572 -15.71 14.27 -16.12
C PRO A 572 -16.95 13.55 -16.67
N GLY A 573 -16.77 12.71 -17.68
CA GLY A 573 -17.83 11.96 -18.35
C GLY A 573 -17.32 11.28 -19.61
N ARG A 574 -18.25 10.88 -20.50
CA ARG A 574 -17.88 10.34 -21.81
C ARG A 574 -16.99 11.31 -22.57
N SER A 575 -15.94 10.78 -23.18
CA SER A 575 -14.83 11.60 -23.67
C SER A 575 -14.19 11.00 -24.90
N GLU A 576 -13.42 11.82 -25.61
CA GLU A 576 -12.52 11.42 -26.69
C GLU A 576 -11.11 11.93 -26.43
N ILE A 577 -10.11 11.20 -26.94
CA ILE A 577 -8.70 11.58 -26.80
C ILE A 577 -8.36 12.51 -27.95
N LYS A 578 -8.08 13.78 -27.64
CA LYS A 578 -7.62 14.78 -28.61
C LYS A 578 -6.14 14.64 -28.93
N LYS A 579 -5.32 14.39 -27.90
CA LYS A 579 -3.86 14.28 -28.02
C LYS A 579 -3.30 13.39 -26.92
N VAL A 580 -2.21 12.67 -27.21
CA VAL A 580 -1.37 12.00 -26.21
C VAL A 580 0.06 12.45 -26.44
N GLU A 581 0.73 12.85 -25.38
CA GLU A 581 2.14 13.24 -25.41
C GLU A 581 2.89 12.58 -24.26
N VAL A 582 4.10 12.12 -24.55
CA VAL A 582 5.00 11.54 -23.55
C VAL A 582 6.36 12.17 -23.78
N LYS A 583 6.83 12.94 -22.81
CA LYS A 583 8.13 13.60 -22.84
C LYS A 583 9.23 12.55 -22.87
N SER A 584 10.27 12.78 -23.66
CA SER A 584 11.48 11.96 -23.59
C SER A 584 12.12 12.16 -22.22
N VAL A 585 12.25 11.08 -21.45
CA VAL A 585 13.02 11.10 -20.20
C VAL A 585 14.45 11.47 -20.56
N ALA A 586 14.87 12.70 -20.25
CA ALA A 586 16.28 13.04 -20.31
C ALA A 586 16.98 12.19 -19.25
N SER A 587 17.94 11.37 -19.65
CA SER A 587 18.89 10.72 -18.75
C SER A 587 19.58 11.82 -17.93
N THR A 588 19.10 12.08 -16.72
CA THR A 588 19.74 13.03 -15.81
C THR A 588 21.07 12.44 -15.39
N ASN A 589 22.15 12.97 -15.99
CA ASN A 589 23.51 12.76 -15.53
C ASN A 589 23.63 13.18 -14.06
N ASN A 590 24.08 12.26 -13.23
CA ASN A 590 24.60 12.54 -11.89
C ASN A 590 25.78 13.50 -11.99
N ASN A 591 25.54 14.80 -11.90
CA ASN A 591 26.57 15.77 -11.51
C ASN A 591 26.31 16.14 -10.06
N ASN A 592 26.96 15.41 -9.15
CA ASN A 592 27.21 15.88 -7.79
C ASN A 592 28.01 17.20 -7.87
N PRO A 593 27.53 18.32 -7.32
CA PRO A 593 28.41 19.43 -7.01
C PRO A 593 29.22 19.04 -5.77
N ILE A 594 30.54 19.01 -5.96
CA ILE A 594 31.53 18.92 -4.89
C ILE A 594 31.29 20.10 -3.93
N SER A 595 31.07 19.78 -2.66
CA SER A 595 31.03 20.70 -1.55
C SER A 595 32.40 21.37 -1.34
N HIS A 596 32.40 22.70 -1.26
CA HIS A 596 33.39 23.46 -0.50
C HIS A 596 32.69 24.13 0.67
#